data_AF-A0A0M7A6Y4-F1
#
_entry.id   AF-A0A0M7A6Y4-F1
#
_cell.length_a   1.000
_cell.length_b   1.000
_cell.length_c   1.000
_cell.angle_alpha   90.00
_cell.angle_beta   90.00
_cell.angle_gamma   90.00
#
_symmetry.space_group_name_H-M   'P 1'
#
loop_
_entity.id
_entity.type
_entity.pdbx_description
1 polymer ?
#
loop_
_entity_poly.entity_id
_entity_poly.type
_entity_poly.pdbx_seq_one_letter_code
_entity_poly.pdbx_strand_id
1 'polypeptide(L)'
;MKSFEDIETLAIEKKGGADQLSALMAEHNGPKTPVELETIGDDRWLSMFTKTIFQAGFSWKVIEKKWPGFEEAFEGFDTARLAFLPDEAFEALLNNKAIVRNAMKIKSVQANAIFLRDLAEAHGSASKFFAQYPVEDQIGLMDVLKKRGSRLGGNSGQYALRLMGKETFILSRDVVNALIRENVIGNESMSKKNLTAIQEAFNHWRSTSGRSLNEISRILAFSVG
;
A
#
# COMPACT_ATOMS: atom_id res chain seq x y z
N MET A 1 5.94 -25.27 4.96
CA MET A 1 4.81 -24.34 4.87
C MET A 1 3.54 -25.11 5.19
N LYS A 2 2.80 -24.71 6.23
CA LYS A 2 1.49 -25.31 6.54
C LYS A 2 0.46 -25.01 5.45
N SER A 3 -0.65 -25.76 5.46
CA SER A 3 -1.84 -25.39 4.68
C SER A 3 -2.36 -24.04 5.18
N PHE A 4 -3.07 -23.30 4.31
CA PHE A 4 -3.65 -22.04 4.74
C PHE A 4 -4.77 -22.24 5.78
N GLU A 5 -5.49 -23.36 5.71
CA GLU A 5 -6.51 -23.74 6.69
C GLU A 5 -5.93 -23.86 8.10
N ASP A 6 -4.76 -24.49 8.26
CA ASP A 6 -4.09 -24.60 9.56
C ASP A 6 -3.70 -23.22 10.14
N ILE A 7 -3.29 -22.29 9.28
CA ILE A 7 -2.93 -20.92 9.67
C ILE A 7 -4.18 -20.16 10.11
N GLU A 8 -5.30 -20.37 9.41
CA GLU A 8 -6.59 -19.80 9.77
C GLU A 8 -7.11 -20.35 11.10
N THR A 9 -7.03 -21.67 11.33
CA THR A 9 -7.37 -22.28 12.63
C THR A 9 -6.56 -21.65 13.77
N LEU A 10 -5.26 -21.44 13.56
CA LEU A 10 -4.41 -20.78 14.55
C LEU A 10 -4.83 -19.32 14.80
N ALA A 11 -5.23 -18.60 13.77
CA ALA A 11 -5.75 -17.23 13.91
C ALA A 11 -7.08 -17.21 14.67
N ILE A 12 -7.98 -18.16 14.40
CA ILE A 12 -9.26 -18.35 15.10
C ILE A 12 -9.02 -18.55 16.60
N GLU A 13 -8.13 -19.47 16.96
CA GLU A 13 -7.78 -19.76 18.35
C GLU A 13 -7.22 -18.52 19.05
N LYS A 14 -6.28 -17.81 18.42
CA LYS A 14 -5.65 -16.61 18.97
C LYS A 14 -6.60 -15.43 19.14
N LYS A 15 -7.61 -15.32 18.28
CA LYS A 15 -8.61 -14.25 18.35
C LYS A 15 -9.83 -14.60 19.19
N GLY A 16 -9.83 -15.74 19.87
CA GLY A 16 -10.89 -16.11 20.79
C GLY A 16 -12.14 -16.65 20.10
N GLY A 17 -12.00 -17.18 18.88
CA GLY A 17 -13.08 -17.85 18.14
C GLY A 17 -13.31 -17.29 16.73
N ALA A 18 -14.08 -18.05 15.95
CA ALA A 18 -14.33 -17.75 14.54
C ALA A 18 -15.12 -16.45 14.36
N ASP A 19 -16.10 -16.19 15.24
CA ASP A 19 -16.92 -14.98 15.22
C ASP A 19 -16.08 -13.72 15.44
N GLN A 20 -15.13 -13.77 16.38
CA GLN A 20 -14.27 -12.65 16.68
C GLN A 20 -13.27 -12.39 15.55
N LEU A 21 -12.70 -13.45 14.95
CA LEU A 21 -11.87 -13.30 13.76
C LEU A 21 -12.67 -12.71 12.59
N SER A 22 -13.88 -13.21 12.34
CA SER A 22 -14.78 -12.70 11.29
C SER A 22 -15.10 -11.22 11.48
N ALA A 23 -15.40 -10.79 12.70
CA ALA A 23 -15.63 -9.39 13.04
C ALA A 23 -14.41 -8.52 12.73
N LEU A 24 -13.21 -8.95 13.12
CA LEU A 24 -11.96 -8.26 12.81
C LEU A 24 -11.72 -8.19 11.29
N MET A 25 -12.01 -9.27 10.56
CA MET A 25 -11.86 -9.30 9.11
C MET A 25 -12.82 -8.34 8.41
N ALA A 26 -14.04 -8.18 8.91
CA ALA A 26 -15.07 -7.29 8.38
C ALA A 26 -14.76 -5.79 8.52
N GLU A 27 -13.82 -5.39 9.40
CA GLU A 27 -13.46 -3.97 9.61
C GLU A 27 -12.81 -3.29 8.38
N HIS A 28 -12.48 -4.05 7.33
CA HIS A 28 -11.88 -3.49 6.12
C HIS A 28 -12.61 -3.96 4.86
N ASN A 29 -12.77 -3.02 3.92
CA ASN A 29 -13.29 -3.32 2.59
C ASN A 29 -12.34 -4.28 1.86
N GLY A 30 -12.92 -5.25 1.17
CA GLY A 30 -12.20 -6.17 0.28
C GLY A 30 -11.52 -5.43 -0.89
N PRO A 31 -10.66 -6.13 -1.65
CA PRO A 31 -10.07 -5.56 -2.85
C PRO A 31 -11.15 -5.17 -3.85
N LYS A 32 -10.91 -4.07 -4.57
CA LYS A 32 -11.72 -3.64 -5.71
C LYS A 32 -11.42 -4.51 -6.91
N THR A 33 -12.41 -4.70 -7.77
CA THR A 33 -12.21 -5.29 -9.10
C THR A 33 -11.34 -4.36 -9.96
N PRO A 34 -10.67 -4.88 -11.01
CA PRO A 34 -9.92 -4.03 -11.94
C PRO A 34 -10.76 -2.89 -12.53
N VAL A 35 -12.02 -3.16 -12.88
CA VAL A 35 -12.93 -2.14 -13.43
C VAL A 35 -13.19 -1.02 -12.42
N GLU A 36 -13.43 -1.35 -11.15
CA GLU A 36 -13.61 -0.34 -10.09
C GLU A 36 -12.34 0.44 -9.78
N LEU A 37 -11.15 -0.16 -9.94
CA LEU A 37 -9.88 0.56 -9.79
C LEU A 37 -9.63 1.53 -10.94
N GLU A 38 -10.01 1.16 -12.16
CA GLU A 38 -9.85 2.00 -13.36
C GLU A 38 -10.70 3.28 -13.30
N THR A 39 -11.80 3.29 -12.54
CA THR A 39 -12.63 4.51 -12.38
C THR A 39 -12.05 5.55 -11.43
N ILE A 40 -11.02 5.18 -10.66
CA ILE A 40 -10.37 6.09 -9.74
C ILE A 40 -9.51 7.08 -10.53
N GLY A 41 -9.55 8.36 -10.20
CA GLY A 41 -8.67 9.37 -10.83
C GLY A 41 -7.21 9.26 -10.38
N ASP A 42 -6.28 9.59 -11.28
CA ASP A 42 -4.83 9.59 -10.97
C ASP A 42 -4.48 10.59 -9.84
N ASP A 43 -5.27 11.65 -9.69
CA ASP A 43 -5.18 12.61 -8.60
C ASP A 43 -5.45 11.95 -7.23
N ARG A 44 -6.39 11.00 -7.17
CA ARG A 44 -6.67 10.24 -5.94
C ARG A 44 -5.54 9.28 -5.60
N TRP A 45 -4.85 8.72 -6.60
CA TRP A 45 -3.62 7.95 -6.37
C TRP A 45 -2.50 8.82 -5.81
N LEU A 46 -2.28 10.01 -6.38
CA LEU A 46 -1.29 10.95 -5.86
C LEU A 46 -1.62 11.41 -4.43
N SER A 47 -2.90 11.70 -4.16
CA SER A 47 -3.45 12.01 -2.84
C SER A 47 -3.12 10.90 -1.84
N MET A 48 -3.42 9.63 -2.17
CA MET A 48 -3.14 8.51 -1.27
C MET A 48 -1.64 8.21 -1.07
N PHE A 49 -0.84 8.32 -2.13
CA PHE A 49 0.62 8.21 -2.04
C PHE A 49 1.18 9.26 -1.09
N THR A 50 0.74 10.51 -1.25
CA THR A 50 1.11 11.60 -0.36
C THR A 50 0.68 11.28 1.07
N LYS A 51 -0.57 10.86 1.29
CA LYS A 51 -1.10 10.58 2.63
C LYS A 51 -0.28 9.55 3.38
N THR A 52 0.01 8.41 2.76
CA THR A 52 0.78 7.32 3.36
C THR A 52 2.25 7.68 3.60
N ILE A 53 2.86 8.50 2.73
CA ILE A 53 4.19 9.07 2.95
C ILE A 53 4.18 10.00 4.17
N PHE A 54 3.16 10.84 4.32
CA PHE A 54 3.05 11.76 5.45
C PHE A 54 2.73 11.05 6.76
N GLN A 55 1.93 9.98 6.75
CA GLN A 55 1.66 9.12 7.90
C GLN A 55 2.89 8.32 8.36
N ALA A 56 3.84 8.03 7.46
CA ALA A 56 5.08 7.33 7.84
C ALA A 56 5.87 8.16 8.88
N GLY A 57 5.95 7.64 10.11
CA GLY A 57 6.61 8.32 11.24
C GLY A 57 5.79 9.45 11.89
N PHE A 58 4.48 9.52 11.64
CA PHE A 58 3.58 10.50 12.24
C PHE A 58 2.28 9.86 12.76
N SER A 59 1.59 10.57 13.66
CA SER A 59 0.26 10.17 14.10
C SER A 59 -0.73 10.24 12.95
N TRP A 60 -1.38 9.11 12.64
CA TRP A 60 -2.39 9.01 11.59
C TRP A 60 -3.51 10.01 11.81
N LYS A 61 -4.02 10.13 13.05
CA LYS A 61 -5.08 11.09 13.43
C LYS A 61 -4.69 12.54 13.11
N VAL A 62 -3.41 12.89 13.25
CA VAL A 62 -2.93 14.25 12.95
C VAL A 62 -2.93 14.51 11.45
N ILE A 63 -2.48 13.54 10.64
CA ILE A 63 -2.50 13.67 9.18
C ILE A 63 -3.94 13.73 8.67
N GLU A 64 -4.83 12.88 9.18
CA GLU A 64 -6.26 12.91 8.84
C GLU A 64 -6.88 14.29 9.13
N LYS A 65 -6.63 14.83 10.32
CA LYS A 65 -7.14 16.16 10.70
C LYS A 65 -6.63 17.29 9.79
N LYS A 66 -5.40 17.16 9.28
CA LYS A 66 -4.79 18.14 8.36
C LYS A 66 -5.15 17.90 6.89
N TRP A 67 -5.75 16.76 6.55
CA TRP A 67 -5.96 16.36 5.16
C TRP A 67 -6.72 17.38 4.30
N PRO A 68 -7.77 18.06 4.80
CA PRO A 68 -8.41 19.12 4.02
C PRO A 68 -7.45 20.24 3.60
N GLY A 69 -6.50 20.59 4.46
CA GLY A 69 -5.46 21.57 4.13
C GLY A 69 -4.42 21.04 3.13
N PHE A 70 -4.20 19.72 3.07
CA PHE A 70 -3.40 19.11 2.01
C PHE A 70 -4.13 19.15 0.67
N GLU A 71 -5.41 18.79 0.63
CA GLU A 71 -6.22 18.87 -0.59
C GLU A 71 -6.24 20.30 -1.16
N GLU A 72 -6.38 21.32 -0.31
CA GLU A 72 -6.29 22.72 -0.75
C GLU A 72 -4.88 23.11 -1.20
N ALA A 73 -3.85 22.83 -0.38
CA ALA A 73 -2.47 23.23 -0.67
C ALA A 73 -1.91 22.59 -1.95
N PHE A 74 -2.34 21.37 -2.26
CA PHE A 74 -1.95 20.63 -3.46
C PHE A 74 -3.01 20.69 -4.56
N GLU A 75 -3.96 21.63 -4.48
CA GLU A 75 -4.96 21.91 -5.52
C GLU A 75 -5.70 20.66 -6.01
N GLY A 76 -6.16 19.83 -5.08
CA GLY A 76 -6.88 18.59 -5.39
C GLY A 76 -5.99 17.50 -6.00
N PHE A 77 -4.66 17.61 -5.87
CA PHE A 77 -3.70 16.62 -6.34
C PHE A 77 -3.68 16.39 -7.87
N ASP A 78 -4.00 17.42 -8.66
CA ASP A 78 -3.86 17.35 -10.12
C ASP A 78 -2.42 16.98 -10.52
N THR A 79 -2.26 15.81 -11.16
CA THR A 79 -0.95 15.24 -11.48
C THR A 79 -0.23 16.05 -12.56
N ALA A 80 -0.95 16.64 -13.53
CA ALA A 80 -0.39 17.48 -14.58
C ALA A 80 0.22 18.76 -14.00
N ARG A 81 -0.52 19.42 -13.10
CA ARG A 81 -0.07 20.64 -12.42
C ARG A 81 1.07 20.36 -11.46
N LEU A 82 0.93 19.36 -10.59
CA LEU A 82 1.93 19.08 -9.56
C LEU A 82 3.22 18.46 -10.10
N ALA A 83 3.21 17.90 -11.32
CA ALA A 83 4.44 17.54 -12.01
C ALA A 83 5.31 18.78 -12.30
N PHE A 84 4.69 19.95 -12.45
CA PHE A 84 5.36 21.23 -12.59
C PHE A 84 5.12 22.11 -11.35
N LEU A 85 5.79 21.76 -10.25
CA LEU A 85 5.80 22.59 -9.04
C LEU A 85 7.00 23.56 -9.11
N PRO A 86 6.78 24.87 -9.33
CA PRO A 86 7.86 25.85 -9.34
C PRO A 86 8.40 26.09 -7.92
N ASP A 87 9.61 26.62 -7.82
CA ASP A 87 10.30 26.84 -6.55
C ASP A 87 9.51 27.77 -5.62
N GLU A 88 8.84 28.80 -6.15
CA GLU A 88 8.02 29.72 -5.36
C GLU A 88 6.81 29.01 -4.73
N ALA A 89 6.18 28.09 -5.47
CA ALA A 89 5.08 27.29 -4.95
C ALA A 89 5.59 26.28 -3.89
N PHE A 90 6.76 25.72 -4.10
CA PHE A 90 7.42 24.86 -3.11
C PHE A 90 7.71 25.61 -1.80
N GLU A 91 8.26 26.82 -1.87
CA GLU A 91 8.49 27.68 -0.70
C GLU A 91 7.19 28.11 -0.02
N ALA A 92 6.12 28.36 -0.78
CA ALA A 92 4.80 28.63 -0.22
C ALA A 92 4.27 27.42 0.58
N LEU A 93 4.43 26.20 0.06
CA LEU A 93 4.07 24.96 0.76
C LEU A 93 4.89 24.77 2.05
N LEU A 94 6.18 25.08 2.02
CA LEU A 94 7.04 25.05 3.20
C LEU A 94 6.60 26.01 4.31
N ASN A 95 5.90 27.08 3.96
CA ASN A 95 5.38 28.06 4.92
C ASN A 95 3.91 27.83 5.30
N ASN A 96 3.21 26.93 4.61
CA ASN A 96 1.80 26.67 4.85
C ASN A 96 1.57 25.89 6.16
N LYS A 97 0.90 26.52 7.13
CA LYS A 97 0.59 25.94 8.45
C LYS A 97 -0.55 24.91 8.41
N ALA A 98 -1.33 24.86 7.33
CA ALA A 98 -2.41 23.89 7.16
C ALA A 98 -1.85 22.47 7.01
N ILE A 99 -0.69 22.31 6.37
CA ILE A 99 -0.04 21.01 6.15
C ILE A 99 1.06 20.71 7.16
N VAL A 100 1.73 19.56 7.00
CA VAL A 100 2.98 19.25 7.71
C VAL A 100 4.15 19.72 6.85
N ARG A 101 4.95 20.64 7.40
CA ARG A 101 6.05 21.33 6.68
C ARG A 101 7.32 20.48 6.65
N ASN A 102 7.28 19.37 5.92
CA ASN A 102 8.45 18.51 5.70
C ASN A 102 8.93 18.62 4.25
N ALA A 103 10.06 19.28 4.03
CA ALA A 103 10.58 19.55 2.71
C ALA A 103 10.73 18.30 1.83
N MET A 104 11.28 17.21 2.37
CA MET A 104 11.50 15.99 1.60
C MET A 104 10.19 15.28 1.23
N LYS A 105 9.18 15.32 2.10
CA LYS A 105 7.86 14.74 1.79
C LYS A 105 7.07 15.63 0.82
N ILE A 106 7.19 16.96 0.92
CA ILE A 106 6.59 17.88 -0.06
C ILE A 106 7.22 17.66 -1.44
N LYS A 107 8.56 17.60 -1.55
CA LYS A 107 9.26 17.30 -2.81
C LYS A 107 8.83 15.96 -3.43
N SER A 108 8.49 14.97 -2.59
CA SER A 108 8.02 13.67 -3.09
C SER A 108 6.68 13.75 -3.83
N VAL A 109 5.84 14.77 -3.58
CA VAL A 109 4.57 14.95 -4.28
C VAL A 109 4.80 15.22 -5.77
N GLN A 110 5.69 16.17 -6.11
CA GLN A 110 6.05 16.46 -7.50
C GLN A 110 6.66 15.25 -8.20
N ALA A 111 7.62 14.57 -7.55
CA ALA A 111 8.25 13.38 -8.12
C ALA A 111 7.23 12.25 -8.39
N ASN A 112 6.27 12.06 -7.48
CA ASN A 112 5.21 11.07 -7.66
C ASN A 112 4.17 11.51 -8.71
N ALA A 113 3.91 12.81 -8.86
CA ALA A 113 3.07 13.33 -9.93
C ALA A 113 3.68 13.04 -11.31
N ILE A 114 5.00 13.27 -11.47
CA ILE A 114 5.74 12.91 -12.69
C ILE A 114 5.65 11.41 -12.94
N PHE A 115 5.93 10.58 -11.93
CA PHE A 115 5.82 9.12 -12.04
C PHE A 115 4.44 8.65 -12.51
N LEU A 116 3.35 9.19 -11.93
CA LEU A 116 1.99 8.83 -12.34
C LEU A 116 1.68 9.28 -13.77
N ARG A 117 2.16 10.45 -14.18
CA ARG A 117 2.02 10.92 -15.58
C ARG A 117 2.74 10.01 -16.57
N ASP A 118 3.95 9.56 -16.25
CA ASP A 118 4.67 8.62 -17.11
C ASP A 118 3.90 7.30 -17.27
N LEU A 119 3.24 6.83 -16.20
CA LEU A 119 2.37 5.66 -16.28
C LEU A 119 1.12 5.94 -17.13
N ALA A 120 0.51 7.12 -16.97
CA ALA A 120 -0.63 7.52 -17.77
C ALA A 120 -0.30 7.60 -19.26
N GLU A 121 0.87 8.12 -19.63
CA GLU A 121 1.33 8.17 -21.02
C GLU A 121 1.51 6.75 -21.61
N ALA A 122 2.08 5.82 -20.84
CA ALA A 122 2.34 4.46 -21.30
C ALA A 122 1.09 3.54 -21.29
N HIS A 123 0.13 3.78 -20.41
CA HIS A 123 -0.98 2.84 -20.13
C HIS A 123 -2.39 3.45 -20.27
N GLY A 124 -2.50 4.76 -20.56
CA GLY A 124 -3.75 5.52 -20.64
C GLY A 124 -4.12 6.24 -19.34
N SER A 125 -3.85 5.63 -18.18
CA SER A 125 -3.89 6.26 -16.85
C SER A 125 -3.03 5.49 -15.87
N ALA A 126 -2.59 6.14 -14.78
CA ALA A 126 -1.90 5.43 -13.72
C ALA A 126 -2.83 4.43 -13.01
N SER A 127 -4.10 4.78 -12.83
CA SER A 127 -5.14 3.85 -12.33
C SER A 127 -5.22 2.58 -13.15
N LYS A 128 -5.22 2.68 -14.47
CA LYS A 128 -5.26 1.52 -15.36
C LYS A 128 -4.02 0.65 -15.24
N PHE A 129 -2.84 1.27 -15.11
CA PHE A 129 -1.63 0.52 -14.80
C PHE A 129 -1.77 -0.30 -13.51
N PHE A 130 -2.20 0.32 -12.40
CA PHE A 130 -2.34 -0.40 -11.11
C PHE A 130 -3.44 -1.46 -11.13
N ALA A 131 -4.57 -1.17 -11.79
CA ALA A 131 -5.68 -2.10 -11.94
C ALA A 131 -5.25 -3.38 -12.66
N GLN A 132 -4.52 -3.22 -13.78
CA GLN A 132 -4.12 -4.31 -14.67
C GLN A 132 -2.82 -4.99 -14.26
N TYR A 133 -2.05 -4.42 -13.33
CA TYR A 133 -0.84 -5.05 -12.83
C TYR A 133 -1.15 -6.43 -12.21
N PRO A 134 -0.44 -7.52 -12.57
CA PRO A 134 -0.72 -8.86 -12.05
C PRO A 134 -0.70 -8.92 -10.52
N VAL A 135 -1.71 -9.58 -9.94
CA VAL A 135 -1.79 -9.76 -8.47
C VAL A 135 -0.69 -10.72 -8.00
N GLU A 136 -0.30 -11.64 -8.87
CA GLU A 136 0.70 -12.68 -8.66
C GLU A 136 2.14 -12.14 -8.66
N ASP A 137 2.35 -10.86 -8.99
CA ASP A 137 3.66 -10.18 -9.01
C ASP A 137 3.65 -8.87 -8.19
N GLN A 138 3.16 -8.94 -6.96
CA GLN A 138 3.24 -7.78 -6.07
C GLN A 138 4.69 -7.37 -5.76
N ILE A 139 5.63 -8.31 -5.65
CA ILE A 139 7.06 -7.98 -5.44
C ILE A 139 7.58 -7.10 -6.59
N GLY A 140 7.25 -7.44 -7.85
CA GLY A 140 7.56 -6.62 -9.01
C GLY A 140 6.91 -5.23 -8.92
N LEU A 141 5.63 -5.16 -8.54
CA LEU A 141 4.94 -3.89 -8.35
C LEU A 141 5.61 -3.01 -7.29
N MET A 142 6.04 -3.61 -6.18
CA MET A 142 6.77 -2.89 -5.14
C MET A 142 8.14 -2.40 -5.60
N ASP A 143 8.82 -3.16 -6.46
CA ASP A 143 10.08 -2.71 -7.06
C ASP A 143 9.86 -1.52 -8.01
N VAL A 144 8.76 -1.50 -8.77
CA VAL A 144 8.34 -0.33 -9.58
C VAL A 144 8.15 0.90 -8.69
N LEU A 145 7.36 0.78 -7.61
CA LEU A 145 7.14 1.89 -6.66
C LEU A 145 8.43 2.36 -6.00
N LYS A 146 9.34 1.44 -5.66
CA LYS A 146 10.63 1.75 -5.04
C LYS A 146 11.57 2.50 -5.98
N LYS A 147 11.62 2.10 -7.26
CA LYS A 147 12.57 2.64 -8.25
C LYS A 147 12.08 3.93 -8.89
N ARG A 148 10.78 4.03 -9.17
CA ARG A 148 10.19 5.14 -9.92
C ARG A 148 9.45 6.14 -9.02
N GLY A 149 8.90 5.66 -7.91
CA GLY A 149 8.26 6.51 -6.91
C GLY A 149 9.27 7.15 -5.96
N SER A 150 8.89 8.27 -5.35
CA SER A 150 9.62 8.94 -4.29
C SER A 150 9.00 8.64 -2.94
N ARG A 151 9.78 8.01 -2.05
CA ARG A 151 9.37 7.56 -0.71
C ARG A 151 8.22 6.54 -0.68
N LEU A 152 7.99 5.83 -1.79
CA LEU A 152 6.98 4.78 -1.91
C LEU A 152 7.54 3.35 -1.69
N GLY A 153 8.82 3.22 -1.39
CA GLY A 153 9.41 1.93 -0.99
C GLY A 153 8.94 1.46 0.39
N GLY A 154 8.90 0.15 0.59
CA GLY A 154 8.56 -0.45 1.88
C GLY A 154 7.07 -0.31 2.22
N ASN A 155 6.76 0.12 3.44
CA ASN A 155 5.38 0.11 3.95
C ASN A 155 4.47 1.15 3.29
N SER A 156 4.97 2.36 2.97
CA SER A 156 4.11 3.41 2.40
C SER A 156 3.45 2.99 1.09
N GLY A 157 4.21 2.37 0.16
CA GLY A 157 3.66 1.84 -1.08
C GLY A 157 2.66 0.70 -0.86
N GLN A 158 2.97 -0.24 0.05
CA GLN A 158 2.06 -1.35 0.38
C GLN A 158 0.73 -0.86 0.95
N TYR A 159 0.76 0.07 1.91
CA TYR A 159 -0.44 0.64 2.48
C TYR A 159 -1.21 1.47 1.45
N ALA A 160 -0.53 2.23 0.58
CA ALA A 160 -1.20 2.99 -0.45
C ALA A 160 -1.97 2.10 -1.42
N LEU A 161 -1.33 1.05 -1.96
CA LEU A 161 -2.00 0.09 -2.83
C LEU A 161 -3.23 -0.53 -2.13
N ARG A 162 -3.06 -0.98 -0.88
CA ARG A 162 -4.14 -1.56 -0.08
C ARG A 162 -5.31 -0.59 0.10
N LEU A 163 -5.03 0.66 0.49
CA LEU A 163 -6.05 1.67 0.77
C LEU A 163 -6.78 2.14 -0.49
N MET A 164 -6.11 2.10 -1.65
CA MET A 164 -6.75 2.34 -2.95
C MET A 164 -7.63 1.17 -3.41
N GLY A 165 -7.52 0.01 -2.76
CA GLY A 165 -8.30 -1.18 -3.05
C GLY A 165 -7.61 -2.18 -3.97
N LYS A 166 -6.32 -2.00 -4.29
CA LYS A 166 -5.57 -3.01 -5.05
C LYS A 166 -5.35 -4.24 -4.17
N GLU A 167 -5.71 -5.42 -4.69
CA GLU A 167 -5.43 -6.69 -4.02
C GLU A 167 -3.91 -6.84 -3.81
N THR A 168 -3.50 -6.90 -2.55
CA THR A 168 -2.11 -6.89 -2.10
C THR A 168 -1.97 -7.53 -0.72
N PHE A 169 -0.80 -8.05 -0.38
CA PHE A 169 -0.39 -8.36 0.99
C PHE A 169 0.39 -7.20 1.64
N ILE A 170 0.40 -7.15 2.97
CA ILE A 170 1.24 -6.23 3.74
C ILE A 170 2.23 -7.05 4.56
N LEU A 171 3.52 -6.77 4.41
CA LEU A 171 4.60 -7.38 5.18
C LEU A 171 4.80 -6.63 6.51
N SER A 172 3.77 -6.65 7.35
CA SER A 172 3.88 -6.14 8.72
C SER A 172 4.83 -7.02 9.55
N ARG A 173 5.24 -6.55 10.73
CA ARG A 173 6.09 -7.34 11.63
C ARG A 173 5.47 -8.70 11.95
N ASP A 174 4.16 -8.73 12.22
CA ASP A 174 3.46 -9.97 12.56
C ASP A 174 3.34 -10.90 11.35
N VAL A 175 3.16 -10.36 10.14
CA VAL A 175 3.18 -11.17 8.90
C VAL A 175 4.56 -11.76 8.68
N VAL A 176 5.64 -10.99 8.83
CA VAL A 176 7.01 -11.49 8.70
C VAL A 176 7.30 -12.57 9.75
N ASN A 177 6.86 -12.39 10.99
CA ASN A 177 6.97 -13.40 12.04
C ASN A 177 6.21 -14.68 11.70
N ALA A 178 5.00 -14.56 11.14
CA ALA A 178 4.23 -15.72 10.69
C ALA A 178 4.95 -16.43 9.54
N LEU A 179 5.48 -15.70 8.56
CA LEU A 179 6.23 -16.27 7.43
C LEU A 179 7.49 -17.02 7.90
N ILE A 180 8.18 -16.53 8.92
CA ILE A 180 9.31 -17.23 9.56
C ILE A 180 8.81 -18.50 10.26
N ARG A 181 7.75 -18.42 11.07
CA ARG A 181 7.13 -19.57 11.75
C ARG A 181 6.72 -20.66 10.76
N GLU A 182 6.18 -20.28 9.61
CA GLU A 182 5.74 -21.18 8.55
C GLU A 182 6.89 -21.71 7.67
N ASN A 183 8.14 -21.32 7.98
CA ASN A 183 9.35 -21.65 7.23
C ASN A 183 9.29 -21.21 5.76
N VAL A 184 8.56 -20.12 5.46
CA VAL A 184 8.58 -19.49 4.13
C VAL A 184 9.90 -18.73 3.94
N ILE A 185 10.37 -18.07 4.99
CA ILE A 185 11.63 -17.33 5.03
C ILE A 185 12.40 -17.67 6.31
N GLY A 186 13.73 -17.62 6.25
CA GLY A 186 14.58 -17.96 7.40
C GLY A 186 14.90 -16.79 8.34
N ASN A 187 14.60 -15.55 7.93
CA ASN A 187 14.84 -14.33 8.71
C ASN A 187 14.02 -13.17 8.15
N GLU A 188 14.04 -12.03 8.84
CA GLU A 188 13.30 -10.82 8.48
C GLU A 188 13.89 -10.00 7.31
N SER A 189 15.03 -10.41 6.75
CA SER A 189 15.64 -9.64 5.65
C SER A 189 14.78 -9.69 4.39
N MET A 190 14.59 -8.55 3.73
CA MET A 190 13.89 -8.45 2.45
C MET A 190 14.86 -8.68 1.28
N SER A 191 15.63 -9.77 1.36
CA SER A 191 16.53 -10.20 0.29
C SER A 191 15.74 -10.69 -0.93
N LYS A 192 16.36 -10.70 -2.12
CA LYS A 192 15.71 -11.21 -3.34
C LYS A 192 15.16 -12.63 -3.14
N LYS A 193 15.95 -13.51 -2.49
CA LYS A 193 15.54 -14.88 -2.16
C LYS A 193 14.27 -14.90 -1.30
N ASN A 194 14.25 -14.12 -0.22
CA ASN A 194 13.10 -14.08 0.68
C ASN A 194 11.86 -13.48 -0.02
N LEU A 195 12.03 -12.42 -0.81
CA LEU A 195 10.92 -11.81 -1.55
C LEU A 195 10.31 -12.79 -2.56
N THR A 196 11.12 -13.56 -3.29
CA THR A 196 10.63 -14.63 -4.18
C THR A 196 9.83 -15.68 -3.41
N ALA A 197 10.37 -16.21 -2.31
CA ALA A 197 9.68 -17.21 -1.50
C ALA A 197 8.36 -16.69 -0.91
N ILE A 198 8.33 -15.42 -0.49
CA ILE A 198 7.11 -14.74 -0.01
C ILE A 198 6.07 -14.69 -1.14
N GLN A 199 6.44 -14.22 -2.33
CA GLN A 199 5.50 -14.14 -3.46
C GLN A 199 4.91 -15.51 -3.80
N GLU A 200 5.75 -16.54 -3.88
CA GLU A 200 5.34 -17.91 -4.16
C GLU A 200 4.37 -18.45 -3.10
N ALA A 201 4.67 -18.23 -1.82
CA ALA A 201 3.79 -18.65 -0.72
C ALA A 201 2.42 -17.97 -0.77
N PHE A 202 2.38 -16.65 -0.98
CA PHE A 202 1.14 -15.90 -1.11
C PHE A 202 0.32 -16.33 -2.33
N ASN A 203 0.96 -16.55 -3.48
CA ASN A 203 0.29 -17.05 -4.69
C ASN A 203 -0.28 -18.46 -4.46
N HIS A 204 0.50 -19.34 -3.82
CA HIS A 204 0.04 -20.68 -3.47
C HIS A 204 -1.18 -20.63 -2.55
N TRP A 205 -1.10 -19.93 -1.42
CA TRP A 205 -2.21 -19.82 -0.48
C TRP A 205 -3.45 -19.19 -1.09
N ARG A 206 -3.30 -18.18 -1.96
CA ARG A 206 -4.41 -17.60 -2.72
C ARG A 206 -5.08 -18.64 -3.60
N SER A 207 -4.30 -19.40 -4.35
CA SER A 207 -4.84 -20.43 -5.26
C SER A 207 -5.55 -21.57 -4.53
N THR A 208 -5.07 -21.98 -3.36
CA THR A 208 -5.62 -23.14 -2.63
C THR A 208 -6.76 -22.77 -1.71
N SER A 209 -6.76 -21.57 -1.13
CA SER A 209 -7.81 -21.13 -0.18
C SER A 209 -8.96 -20.35 -0.83
N GLY A 210 -8.75 -19.80 -2.02
CA GLY A 210 -9.69 -18.87 -2.65
C GLY A 210 -9.75 -17.49 -1.99
N ARG A 211 -8.94 -17.24 -0.95
CA ARG A 211 -8.87 -15.94 -0.26
C ARG A 211 -7.98 -14.96 -1.01
N SER A 212 -8.31 -13.68 -0.91
CA SER A 212 -7.49 -12.61 -1.46
C SER A 212 -6.15 -12.45 -0.71
N LEU A 213 -5.15 -11.84 -1.36
CA LEU A 213 -3.89 -11.48 -0.68
C LEU A 213 -4.12 -10.55 0.52
N ASN A 214 -5.17 -9.73 0.46
CA ASN A 214 -5.60 -8.88 1.56
C ASN A 214 -5.93 -9.71 2.78
N GLU A 215 -6.74 -10.74 2.62
CA GLU A 215 -7.17 -11.62 3.71
C GLU A 215 -6.03 -12.47 4.22
N ILE A 216 -5.24 -13.08 3.32
CA ILE A 216 -4.12 -13.95 3.66
C ILE A 216 -3.14 -13.22 4.59
N SER A 217 -2.74 -12.00 4.23
CA SER A 217 -1.82 -11.22 5.06
C SER A 217 -2.41 -10.82 6.41
N ARG A 218 -3.72 -10.56 6.50
CA ARG A 218 -4.36 -10.23 7.79
C ARG A 218 -4.47 -11.45 8.70
N ILE A 219 -4.87 -12.59 8.15
CA ILE A 219 -4.95 -13.86 8.89
C ILE A 219 -3.55 -14.27 9.37
N LEU A 220 -2.51 -14.13 8.55
CA LEU A 220 -1.12 -14.34 8.98
C LEU A 220 -0.78 -13.44 10.18
N ALA A 221 -1.10 -12.15 10.13
CA ALA A 221 -0.85 -11.24 11.25
C ALA A 221 -1.59 -11.69 12.52
N PHE A 222 -2.89 -12.02 12.40
CA PHE A 222 -3.73 -12.47 13.51
C PHE A 222 -3.33 -13.84 14.06
N SER A 223 -2.63 -14.66 13.28
CA SER A 223 -2.05 -15.91 13.74
C SER A 223 -0.80 -15.72 14.62
N VAL A 224 -0.29 -14.49 14.76
CA VAL A 224 0.88 -14.17 15.60
C VAL A 224 0.44 -13.29 16.77
N GLY A 225 0.01 -12.07 16.47
CA GLY A 225 -0.44 -11.04 17.42
C GLY A 225 -1.95 -10.95 17.48
#